data_AF-A0A317YLY0-F1
#
_entry.id   AF-A0A317YLY0-F1
#
_cell.length_a   1.000
_cell.length_b   1.000
_cell.length_c   1.000
_cell.angle_alpha   90.00
_cell.angle_beta   90.00
_cell.angle_gamma   90.00
#
_symmetry.space_group_name_H-M   'P 1'
#
loop_
_entity.id
_entity.type
_entity.pdbx_description
1 polymer ?
#
loop_
_entity_poly.entity_id
_entity_poly.type
_entity_poly.pdbx_seq_one_letter_code
_entity_poly.pdbx_strand_id
1 'polypeptide(L)'
;GVQSNAIASSMYNAIHVPRWLMCGIVVVILGLIIFGGVRSIANVATAVVPFMAIIYILMAVIIICINIQEVPALFALIFKSAFGLQSAFGCIVGAMIEIGVKRGLY
;
A
#
# COMPACT_ATOMS: atom_id res chain seq x y z
N GLY A 1 11.90 -9.37 -3.88
CA GLY A 1 12.33 -9.27 -2.47
C GLY A 1 11.46 -8.34 -1.65
N VAL A 2 11.28 -7.09 -2.08
CA VAL A 2 10.61 -6.04 -1.30
C VAL A 2 9.14 -6.35 -0.99
N GLN A 3 8.38 -6.85 -1.97
CA GLN A 3 6.96 -7.21 -1.78
C GLN A 3 6.78 -8.38 -0.80
N SER A 4 7.57 -9.45 -0.92
CA SER A 4 7.53 -10.59 0.00
C SER A 4 7.91 -10.20 1.43
N ASN A 5 8.90 -9.30 1.60
CA ASN A 5 9.27 -8.78 2.92
C ASN A 5 8.15 -7.89 3.52
N ALA A 6 7.51 -7.05 2.71
CA ALA A 6 6.38 -6.23 3.15
C ALA A 6 5.18 -7.09 3.62
N ILE A 7 4.90 -8.20 2.93
CA ILE A 7 3.86 -9.15 3.35
C ILE A 7 4.26 -9.82 4.67
N ALA A 8 5.49 -10.33 4.76
CA ALA A 8 5.98 -11.03 5.95
C ALA A 8 6.03 -10.11 7.18
N SER A 9 6.42 -8.84 7.02
CA SER A 9 6.45 -7.86 8.11
C SER A 9 5.04 -7.47 8.54
N SER A 10 4.11 -7.25 7.60
CA SER A 10 2.72 -6.93 7.91
C SER A 10 2.02 -8.06 8.65
N MET A 11 2.27 -9.32 8.26
CA MET A 11 1.73 -10.50 8.95
C MET A 11 2.36 -10.71 10.33
N TYR A 12 3.67 -10.50 10.48
CA TYR A 12 4.30 -10.57 11.80
C TYR A 12 3.75 -9.49 12.76
N ASN A 13 3.49 -8.29 12.25
CA ASN A 13 2.94 -7.19 13.06
C ASN A 13 1.44 -7.35 13.37
N ALA A 14 0.66 -7.95 12.45
CA ALA A 14 -0.78 -8.10 12.62
C ALA A 14 -1.18 -9.34 13.43
N ILE A 15 -0.48 -10.46 13.25
CA ILE A 15 -0.88 -11.77 13.77
C ILE A 15 0.27 -12.54 14.46
N HIS A 16 1.43 -11.92 14.66
CA HIS A 16 2.62 -12.51 15.29
C HIS A 16 3.10 -13.86 14.70
N VAL A 17 2.70 -14.15 13.46
CA VAL A 17 3.09 -15.38 12.76
C VAL A 17 4.59 -15.31 12.42
N PRO A 18 5.37 -16.38 12.67
CA PRO A 18 6.79 -16.38 12.35
C PRO A 18 7.03 -16.21 10.85
N ARG A 19 7.96 -15.32 10.50
CA ARG A 19 8.23 -14.86 9.11
C ARG A 19 8.56 -16.01 8.17
N TRP A 20 9.26 -17.05 8.64
CA TRP A 20 9.64 -18.21 7.82
C TRP A 20 8.44 -19.02 7.36
N LEU A 21 7.41 -19.16 8.21
CA LEU A 21 6.18 -19.87 7.87
C LEU A 21 5.38 -19.11 6.81
N MET A 22 5.23 -17.79 6.98
CA MET A 22 4.54 -16.95 6.00
C MET A 22 5.25 -16.92 4.65
N CYS A 23 6.58 -16.79 4.64
CA CYS A 23 7.38 -16.87 3.42
C CYS A 23 7.21 -18.23 2.71
N GLY A 24 7.19 -19.34 3.47
CA GLY A 24 6.94 -20.67 2.92
C GLY A 24 5.60 -20.80 2.21
N ILE A 25 4.53 -20.31 2.84
CA ILE A 25 3.18 -20.33 2.26
C ILE A 25 3.13 -19.51 0.96
N VAL A 26 3.67 -18.29 0.99
CA VAL A 26 3.69 -17.39 -0.19
C VAL A 26 4.48 -18.03 -1.34
N VAL A 27 5.62 -18.67 -1.06
CA VAL A 27 6.43 -19.35 -2.07
C VAL A 27 5.68 -20.54 -2.69
N VAL A 28 4.98 -21.34 -1.90
CA VAL A 28 4.20 -22.48 -2.42
C VAL A 28 3.08 -21.99 -3.33
N ILE A 29 2.30 -21.00 -2.90
CA ILE A 29 1.20 -20.42 -3.70
C ILE A 29 1.74 -19.82 -4.99
N LEU A 30 2.80 -19.01 -4.90
CA LEU A 30 3.39 -18.38 -6.07
C LEU A 30 3.99 -19.41 -7.03
N GLY A 31 4.62 -20.47 -6.49
CA GLY A 31 5.12 -21.58 -7.28
C GLY A 31 4.02 -22.25 -8.09
N LEU A 32 2.88 -22.58 -7.46
CA LEU A 32 1.73 -23.17 -8.17
C LEU A 32 1.22 -22.29 -9.31
N ILE A 33 1.20 -20.97 -9.11
CA ILE A 33 0.76 -20.01 -10.13
C ILE A 33 1.77 -19.93 -11.30
N ILE A 34 3.07 -19.90 -10.98
CA ILE A 34 4.14 -19.80 -11.99
C ILE A 34 4.25 -21.08 -12.83
N PHE A 35 4.20 -22.26 -12.20
CA PHE A 35 4.26 -23.55 -12.92
C PHE A 35 3.08 -23.76 -13.87
N GLY A 36 1.95 -23.07 -13.66
CA GLY A 36 0.82 -23.03 -14.59
C GLY A 36 1.04 -22.17 -15.85
N GLY A 37 2.18 -21.49 -15.97
CA GLY A 37 2.54 -20.66 -17.13
C GLY A 37 1.86 -19.28 -17.16
N VAL A 38 2.18 -18.48 -18.18
CA VAL A 38 1.76 -17.06 -18.30
C VAL A 38 0.24 -16.88 -18.29
N ARG A 39 -0.51 -17.85 -18.84
CA ARG A 39 -1.99 -17.81 -18.88
C ARG A 39 -2.62 -17.96 -17.49
N SER A 40 -2.02 -18.76 -16.61
CA SER A 40 -2.45 -18.90 -15.21
C SER A 40 -2.20 -17.61 -14.43
N ILE A 41 -1.02 -17.02 -14.60
CA ILE A 41 -0.64 -15.75 -13.96
C ILE A 41 -1.65 -14.64 -14.33
N ALA A 42 -1.95 -14.49 -15.63
CA ALA A 42 -2.87 -13.47 -16.11
C ALA A 42 -4.30 -13.67 -15.55
N ASN A 43 -4.79 -14.91 -15.52
CA ASN A 43 -6.13 -15.21 -15.00
C ASN A 43 -6.24 -14.92 -13.50
N VAL A 44 -5.25 -15.32 -12.71
CA VAL A 44 -5.24 -15.06 -11.26
C VAL A 44 -5.12 -13.57 -10.99
N ALA A 45 -4.22 -12.86 -11.68
CA ALA A 45 -4.08 -11.41 -11.54
C ALA A 45 -5.38 -10.69 -11.90
N THR A 46 -6.03 -11.06 -13.01
CA THR A 46 -7.28 -10.42 -13.45
C THR A 46 -8.42 -10.63 -12.47
N ALA A 47 -8.44 -11.76 -11.73
CA ALA A 47 -9.43 -12.00 -10.68
C ALA A 47 -9.09 -11.29 -9.36
N VAL A 48 -7.81 -11.21 -8.99
CA VAL A 48 -7.36 -10.63 -7.72
C VAL A 48 -7.37 -9.10 -7.72
N VAL A 49 -6.98 -8.48 -8.84
CA VAL A 49 -6.92 -7.01 -8.99
C VAL A 49 -8.25 -6.31 -8.68
N PRO A 50 -9.42 -6.70 -9.22
CA PRO A 50 -10.67 -6.02 -8.91
C PRO A 50 -11.06 -6.18 -7.45
N PHE A 51 -10.85 -7.36 -6.86
CA PHE A 51 -11.13 -7.60 -5.45
C PHE A 51 -10.25 -6.73 -4.53
N MET A 52 -8.95 -6.63 -4.84
CA MET A 52 -8.01 -5.78 -4.12
C MET A 52 -8.45 -4.31 -4.16
N ALA A 53 -8.79 -3.80 -5.34
CA ALA A 53 -9.22 -2.41 -5.51
C ALA A 53 -10.50 -2.10 -4.73
N ILE A 54 -11.50 -3.00 -4.80
CA ILE A 54 -12.78 -2.83 -4.12
C ILE A 54 -12.58 -2.74 -2.60
N ILE A 55 -11.82 -3.67 -2.01
CA ILE A 55 -11.57 -3.65 -0.56
C ILE A 55 -10.87 -2.37 -0.14
N TYR A 56 -9.87 -1.94 -0.91
CA TYR A 56 -9.09 -0.76 -0.57
C TYR A 56 -9.94 0.51 -0.59
N ILE A 57 -10.76 0.68 -1.64
CA ILE A 57 -11.67 1.80 -1.78
C ILE A 57 -12.74 1.75 -0.68
N LEU A 58 -13.31 0.58 -0.40
CA LEU A 58 -14.33 0.43 0.63
C LEU A 58 -13.79 0.81 2.01
N MET A 59 -12.61 0.31 2.37
CA MET A 59 -11.96 0.66 3.63
C MET A 59 -11.66 2.15 3.73
N ALA A 60 -11.16 2.76 2.64
CA ALA A 60 -10.91 4.20 2.60
C ALA A 60 -12.21 5.00 2.83
N VAL A 61 -13.31 4.63 2.17
CA VAL A 61 -14.61 5.28 2.33
C VAL A 61 -15.13 5.13 3.76
N ILE A 62 -15.02 3.94 4.36
CA ILE A 62 -15.44 3.71 5.76
C ILE A 62 -14.67 4.63 6.71
N ILE A 63 -13.34 4.71 6.57
CA ILE A 63 -12.50 5.57 7.41
C ILE A 63 -12.86 7.05 7.25
N ILE A 64 -13.11 7.49 6.01
CA ILE A 64 -13.54 8.86 5.70
C ILE A 64 -14.90 9.17 6.33
N CYS A 65 -15.87 8.25 6.25
CA CYS A 65 -17.19 8.44 6.84
C CYS A 65 -17.14 8.53 8.37
N ILE A 66 -16.28 7.74 9.02
CA ILE A 66 -16.10 7.78 10.48
C ILE A 66 -15.42 9.09 10.91
N ASN A 67 -14.47 9.62 10.12
CA ASN A 67 -13.69 10.80 10.46
C ASN A 67 -14.08 12.04 9.64
N ILE A 68 -15.36 12.17 9.28
CA ILE A 68 -15.82 13.18 8.31
C ILE A 68 -15.53 14.62 8.76
N GLN A 69 -15.43 14.86 10.07
CA GLN A 69 -15.11 16.16 10.66
C GLN A 69 -13.62 16.52 10.53
N GLU A 70 -12.73 15.53 10.43
CA GLU A 70 -11.30 15.75 10.27
C GLU A 70 -10.88 15.87 8.80
N VAL A 71 -11.72 15.41 7.87
CA VAL A 71 -11.46 15.48 6.43
C VAL A 71 -11.14 16.91 5.95
N PRO A 72 -11.88 17.97 6.35
CA PRO A 72 -11.54 19.34 5.96
C PRO A 72 -10.20 19.81 6.55
N ALA A 73 -9.87 19.41 7.77
CA ALA A 73 -8.60 19.74 8.42
C ALA A 73 -7.42 19.02 7.73
N LEU A 74 -7.62 17.79 7.26
CA LEU A 74 -6.65 17.04 6.47
C LEU A 74 -6.36 17.76 5.14
N PHE A 75 -7.39 18.22 4.42
CA PHE A 75 -7.19 19.01 3.20
C PHE A 75 -6.48 20.34 3.49
N ALA A 76 -6.87 21.06 4.55
CA ALA A 76 -6.20 22.27 4.96
C ALA A 76 -4.71 22.01 5.30
N LEU A 77 -4.41 20.89 5.94
CA LEU A 77 -3.04 20.44 6.22
C LEU A 77 -2.29 20.13 4.93
N ILE A 78 -2.90 19.46 3.95
CA ILE A 78 -2.27 19.17 2.64
C ILE A 78 -1.94 20.46 1.90
N PHE A 79 -2.87 21.42 1.81
CA PHE A 79 -2.64 22.70 1.13
C PHE A 79 -1.63 23.58 1.87
N LYS A 80 -1.75 23.69 3.20
CA LYS A 80 -0.75 24.36 4.03
C LYS A 80 0.61 23.69 3.89
N SER A 81 0.63 22.37 3.75
CA SER A 81 1.87 21.65 3.55
C SER A 81 2.48 21.92 2.19
N ALA A 82 1.68 21.87 1.13
CA ALA A 82 2.14 22.08 -0.24
C ALA A 82 2.62 23.52 -0.52
N PHE A 83 2.04 24.54 0.12
CA PHE A 83 2.29 25.96 -0.17
C PHE A 83 2.84 26.77 1.03
N GLY A 84 3.01 26.16 2.20
CA GLY A 84 3.45 26.84 3.41
C GLY A 84 4.96 27.15 3.42
N LEU A 85 5.29 28.44 3.36
CA LEU A 85 6.66 28.98 3.49
C LEU A 85 7.13 29.00 4.95
N GLN A 86 7.31 27.83 5.57
CA GLN A 86 8.16 27.72 6.76
C GLN A 86 9.47 27.05 6.32
N SER A 87 10.62 27.59 6.67
CA SER A 87 11.93 27.15 6.16
C SER A 87 12.25 25.66 6.43
N ALA A 88 11.69 25.08 7.50
CA ALA A 88 11.71 23.62 7.74
C ALA A 88 10.73 22.84 6.84
N PHE A 89 9.66 23.49 6.41
CA PHE A 89 8.62 22.95 5.55
C PHE A 89 9.08 22.75 4.10
N GLY A 90 9.94 23.62 3.57
CA GLY A 90 10.51 23.45 2.22
C GLY A 90 11.33 22.16 2.06
N CYS A 91 12.10 21.78 3.09
CA CYS A 91 12.81 20.49 3.13
C CYS A 91 11.86 19.30 3.25
N ILE A 92 10.83 19.40 4.08
CA ILE A 92 9.82 18.34 4.26
C ILE A 92 9.01 18.15 2.98
N VAL A 93 8.59 19.22 2.31
CA VAL A 93 7.86 19.18 1.05
C VAL A 93 8.73 18.64 -0.07
N GLY A 94 9.98 19.08 -0.17
CA GLY A 94 10.94 18.50 -1.11
C GLY A 94 11.12 17.00 -0.91
N ALA A 95 11.28 16.55 0.34
CA ALA A 95 11.38 15.13 0.68
C ALA A 95 10.08 14.36 0.42
N MET A 96 8.92 14.94 0.68
CA MET A 96 7.61 14.32 0.39
C MET A 96 7.33 14.25 -1.11
N ILE A 97 7.73 15.26 -1.89
CA ILE A 97 7.66 15.23 -3.36
C ILE A 97 8.62 14.15 -3.87
N GLU A 98 9.85 14.07 -3.35
CA GLU A 98 10.81 13.03 -3.73
C GLU A 98 10.25 11.63 -3.43
N ILE A 99 9.72 11.41 -2.22
CA ILE A 99 9.08 10.14 -1.83
C ILE A 99 7.83 9.87 -2.67
N GLY A 100 7.02 10.88 -2.95
CA GLY A 100 5.80 10.77 -3.75
C GLY A 100 6.08 10.42 -5.21
N VAL A 101 7.04 11.10 -5.83
CA VAL A 101 7.47 10.83 -7.20
C VAL A 101 8.14 9.46 -7.29
N LYS A 102 9.02 9.11 -6.34
CA LYS A 102 9.61 7.77 -6.28
C LYS A 102 8.52 6.70 -6.17
N ARG A 103 7.57 6.84 -5.23
CA ARG A 103 6.49 5.86 -5.05
C ARG A 103 5.43 5.88 -6.16
N GLY A 104 5.31 6.94 -6.95
CA GLY A 104 4.42 6.99 -8.10
C GLY A 104 4.98 6.36 -9.37
N LEU A 105 6.31 6.22 -9.45
CA LEU A 105 7.02 5.55 -10.54
C LEU A 105 7.20 4.03 -10.31
N TYR A 106 7.07 3.56 -9.06
CA TYR A 106 7.17 2.15 -8.65
C TYR A 106 5.79 1.53 -8.42
#